data_AF-E2AMT1-F1
#
_entry.id   AF-E2AMT1-F1
#
_cell.length_a   1.000
_cell.length_b   1.000
_cell.length_c   1.000
_cell.angle_alpha   90.00
_cell.angle_beta   90.00
_cell.angle_gamma   90.00
#
_symmetry.space_group_name_H-M   'P 1'
#
loop_
_entity.id
_entity.type
_entity.pdbx_description
1 polymer ?
#
loop_
_entity_poly.entity_id
_entity_poly.type
_entity_poly.pdbx_seq_one_letter_code
_entity_poly.pdbx_strand_id
1 'polypeptide(L)'
;LLRRWKDRDYINLTCYRFLSYNKGSLFRAYGLLKIHKENCSFRLIVSSINSPLYDLAIFLHKIMTKSFPSASSHIDNSFEFVRNISTIDYPHEYLLISLDVVSLFTNIP
;
A
#
# COMPACT_ATOMS: atom_id res chain seq x y z
N LEU A 1 -3.62 7.67 -22.57
CA LEU A 1 -3.95 6.38 -21.95
C LEU A 1 -5.46 6.17 -21.82
N LEU A 2 -6.15 6.93 -20.96
CA LEU A 2 -7.57 6.75 -20.65
C LEU A 2 -8.50 6.77 -21.87
N ARG A 3 -8.21 7.64 -22.85
CA ARG A 3 -8.95 7.68 -24.13
C ARG A 3 -8.88 6.34 -24.87
N ARG A 4 -7.68 5.73 -24.95
CA ARG A 4 -7.49 4.40 -25.56
C ARG A 4 -8.24 3.29 -24.80
N TRP A 5 -8.35 3.39 -23.47
CA TRP A 5 -9.11 2.41 -22.68
C TRP A 5 -10.61 2.54 -22.91
N LYS A 6 -11.11 3.78 -23.03
CA LYS A 6 -12.50 4.04 -23.40
C LYS A 6 -12.80 3.56 -24.83
N ASP A 7 -11.94 3.88 -25.79
CA ASP A 7 -12.12 3.52 -27.20
C ASP A 7 -12.04 1.99 -27.44
N ARG A 8 -11.49 1.23 -26.48
CA ARG A 8 -11.46 -0.24 -26.48
C ARG A 8 -12.47 -0.87 -25.51
N ASP A 9 -13.40 -0.08 -24.96
CA ASP A 9 -14.43 -0.51 -24.02
C ASP A 9 -13.90 -1.19 -22.74
N TYR A 10 -12.64 -0.94 -22.36
CA TYR A 10 -12.09 -1.41 -21.07
C TYR A 10 -12.65 -0.62 -19.88
N ILE A 11 -13.09 0.62 -20.14
CA ILE A 11 -13.76 1.48 -19.15
C ILE A 11 -14.95 2.17 -19.80
N ASN A 12 -16.04 2.33 -19.04
CA ASN A 12 -17.20 3.07 -19.51
C ASN A 12 -16.99 4.60 -19.44
N LEU A 13 -17.93 5.37 -20.01
CA LEU A 13 -17.85 6.84 -20.03
C LEU A 13 -17.80 7.46 -18.63
N THR A 14 -18.50 6.89 -17.65
CA THR A 14 -18.53 7.36 -16.26
C THR A 14 -17.16 7.21 -15.61
N CYS A 15 -16.54 6.02 -15.73
CA CYS A 15 -15.18 5.75 -15.28
C CYS A 15 -14.17 6.64 -16.01
N TYR A 16 -14.30 6.83 -17.31
CA TYR A 16 -13.45 7.75 -18.07
C TYR A 16 -13.51 9.17 -17.50
N ARG A 17 -14.72 9.70 -17.23
CA ARG A 17 -14.89 11.05 -16.65
C ARG A 17 -14.32 11.14 -15.23
N PHE A 18 -14.53 10.12 -14.42
CA PHE A 18 -13.97 10.04 -13.06
C PHE A 18 -12.44 10.06 -13.08
N LEU A 19 -11.82 9.29 -13.97
CA LEU A 19 -10.36 9.21 -14.10
C LEU A 19 -9.77 10.42 -14.85
N SER A 20 -10.58 11.20 -15.54
CA SER A 20 -10.13 12.37 -16.29
C SER A 20 -9.86 13.52 -15.34
N TYR A 21 -8.58 13.80 -15.12
CA TYR A 21 -8.13 14.90 -14.30
C TYR A 21 -7.75 16.12 -15.16
N ASN A 22 -8.36 17.27 -14.87
CA ASN A 22 -8.14 18.53 -15.60
C ASN A 22 -7.56 19.66 -14.72
N LYS A 23 -7.21 19.37 -13.46
CA LYS A 23 -6.64 20.36 -12.53
C LYS A 23 -5.10 20.27 -12.56
N GLY A 24 -4.41 21.16 -11.85
CA GLY A 24 -2.95 21.32 -11.96
C GLY A 24 -2.17 21.11 -10.66
N SER A 25 -2.63 20.24 -9.76
CA SER A 25 -1.89 20.02 -8.50
C SER A 25 -0.70 19.10 -8.72
N LEU A 26 0.50 19.58 -8.38
CA LEU A 26 1.71 18.79 -8.36
C LEU A 26 1.75 17.88 -7.13
N PHE A 27 2.57 16.82 -7.22
CA PHE A 27 2.93 15.96 -6.10
C PHE A 27 3.72 16.75 -5.05
N ARG A 28 3.57 16.38 -3.78
CA ARG A 28 4.35 16.96 -2.67
C ARG A 28 5.22 15.89 -2.06
N ALA A 29 6.52 16.15 -1.97
CA ALA A 29 7.45 15.28 -1.28
C ALA A 29 7.92 15.95 0.02
N TYR A 30 7.91 15.23 1.13
CA TYR A 30 8.41 15.72 2.42
C TYR A 30 8.99 14.57 3.25
N GLY A 31 9.94 14.88 4.13
CA GLY A 31 10.56 13.92 5.03
C GLY A 31 9.92 13.95 6.41
N LEU A 32 9.47 12.80 6.91
CA LEU A 32 9.04 12.64 8.30
C LEU A 32 10.16 12.01 9.13
N LEU A 33 10.52 12.59 10.27
CA LEU A 33 11.57 12.05 11.14
C LEU A 33 11.14 10.72 11.78
N LYS A 34 12.00 9.71 11.72
CA LYS A 34 11.89 8.49 12.51
C LYS A 34 12.62 8.68 13.84
N ILE A 35 11.96 9.35 14.79
CA ILE A 35 12.53 9.71 16.11
C ILE A 35 12.98 8.52 16.97
N HIS A 36 12.52 7.31 16.65
CA HIS A 36 12.86 6.07 17.37
C HIS A 36 14.07 5.33 16.77
N LYS A 37 14.69 5.85 15.71
CA LYS A 37 15.89 5.27 15.09
C LYS A 37 17.10 6.13 15.40
N GLU A 38 18.26 5.51 15.57
CA GLU A 38 19.53 6.21 15.70
C GLU A 38 19.74 7.16 14.52
N ASN A 39 20.33 8.33 14.79
CA ASN A 39 20.53 9.42 13.84
C ASN A 39 19.24 10.04 13.25
N CYS A 40 18.05 9.73 13.80
CA CYS A 40 16.77 10.34 13.43
C CYS A 40 16.51 10.34 11.91
N SER A 41 16.78 9.22 11.24
CA SER A 41 16.59 9.09 9.78
C SER A 41 15.21 9.55 9.29
N PHE A 42 15.14 10.09 8.07
CA PHE A 42 13.87 10.52 7.47
C PHE A 42 13.13 9.37 6.78
N ARG A 43 11.80 9.41 6.81
CA ARG A 43 10.89 8.68 5.93
C ARG A 43 10.40 9.65 4.86
N LEU A 44 10.87 9.49 3.63
CA LEU A 44 10.33 10.24 2.49
C LEU A 44 8.87 9.84 2.26
N ILE A 45 7.98 10.82 2.21
CA ILE A 45 6.58 10.67 1.88
C ILE A 45 6.32 11.46 0.60
N VAL A 46 5.78 10.79 -0.42
CA VAL A 46 5.28 11.43 -1.63
C VAL A 46 3.76 11.45 -1.55
N SER A 47 3.19 12.61 -1.24
CA SER A 47 1.75 12.82 -1.24
C SER A 47 1.27 13.12 -2.66
N SER A 48 0.40 12.24 -3.16
CA SER A 48 -0.29 12.36 -4.44
C SER A 48 -1.74 12.83 -4.28
N ILE A 49 -2.15 13.27 -3.08
CA ILE A 49 -3.52 13.74 -2.84
C ILE A 49 -3.83 14.91 -3.78
N ASN A 50 -5.00 14.86 -4.42
CA ASN A 50 -5.47 15.82 -5.41
C ASN A 50 -4.58 15.94 -6.67
N SER A 51 -3.64 15.01 -6.90
CA SER A 51 -2.80 14.98 -8.11
C SER A 51 -3.49 14.25 -9.28
N PRO A 52 -3.01 14.42 -10.53
CA PRO A 52 -3.58 13.75 -11.70
C PRO A 52 -3.62 12.22 -11.62
N LEU A 53 -2.72 11.61 -10.84
CA LEU A 53 -2.60 10.15 -10.76
C LEU A 53 -3.37 9.55 -9.59
N TYR A 54 -3.96 10.36 -8.71
CA TYR A 54 -4.60 9.88 -7.49
C TYR A 54 -5.78 8.94 -7.77
N ASP A 55 -6.74 9.40 -8.56
CA ASP A 55 -7.94 8.62 -8.88
C ASP A 55 -7.61 7.37 -9.70
N LEU A 56 -6.60 7.47 -10.57
CA LEU A 56 -6.08 6.33 -11.32
C LEU A 56 -5.44 5.29 -10.38
N ALA A 57 -4.63 5.73 -9.42
CA ALA A 57 -4.01 4.84 -8.44
C ALA A 57 -5.06 4.13 -7.57
N ILE A 58 -6.10 4.84 -7.11
CA ILE A 58 -7.23 4.23 -6.37
C ILE A 58 -7.97 3.22 -7.23
N PHE A 59 -8.23 3.56 -8.49
CA PHE A 59 -8.92 2.67 -9.42
C PHE A 59 -8.16 1.36 -9.62
N LEU A 60 -6.84 1.46 -9.91
CA LEU A 60 -5.98 0.28 -10.06
C LEU A 60 -5.87 -0.50 -8.74
N HIS A 61 -5.72 0.18 -7.61
CA HIS A 61 -5.65 -0.45 -6.30
C HIS A 61 -6.88 -1.32 -6.02
N LYS A 62 -8.09 -0.82 -6.30
CA LYS A 62 -9.34 -1.60 -6.13
C LYS A 62 -9.41 -2.85 -7.01
N ILE A 63 -8.82 -2.82 -8.19
CA ILE A 63 -8.76 -3.99 -9.09
C ILE A 63 -7.74 -4.99 -8.54
N MET A 64 -6.55 -4.50 -8.18
CA MET A 64 -5.45 -5.29 -7.65
C MET A 64 -5.83 -6.02 -6.36
N THR A 65 -6.40 -5.32 -5.37
CA THR A 65 -6.77 -5.93 -4.08
C THR A 65 -7.84 -7.00 -4.20
N LYS A 66 -8.74 -6.89 -5.19
CA LYS A 66 -9.72 -7.94 -5.50
C LYS A 66 -9.12 -9.13 -6.23
N SER A 67 -8.01 -8.91 -6.95
CA SER A 67 -7.40 -9.92 -7.81
C SER A 67 -6.29 -10.70 -7.11
N PHE A 68 -5.66 -10.11 -6.08
CA PHE A 68 -4.59 -10.77 -5.35
C PHE A 68 -5.14 -11.77 -4.33
N PRO A 69 -4.58 -12.99 -4.28
CA PRO A 69 -4.92 -13.93 -3.23
C PRO A 69 -4.37 -13.43 -1.89
N SER A 70 -5.15 -13.60 -0.83
CA SER A 70 -4.65 -13.40 0.53
C SER A 70 -3.67 -14.51 0.88
N ALA A 71 -2.51 -14.15 1.44
CA ALA A 71 -1.59 -15.14 1.99
C ALA A 71 -2.26 -15.86 3.18
N SER A 72 -1.98 -17.14 3.36
CA SER A 72 -2.48 -17.90 4.54
C SER A 72 -1.98 -17.33 5.86
N SER A 73 -0.85 -16.60 5.84
CA SER A 73 -0.27 -15.90 6.98
C SER A 73 -0.76 -14.45 7.13
N HIS A 74 -1.78 -14.02 6.38
CA HIS A 74 -2.32 -12.67 6.50
C HIS A 74 -3.00 -12.48 7.85
N ILE A 75 -2.73 -11.35 8.49
CA ILE A 75 -3.36 -10.95 9.75
C ILE A 75 -3.79 -9.50 9.60
N ASP A 76 -5.04 -9.20 9.94
CA ASP A 76 -5.63 -7.89 9.66
C ASP A 76 -5.07 -6.80 10.59
N ASN A 77 -4.76 -7.17 11.83
CA ASN A 77 -4.32 -6.21 12.85
C ASN A 77 -3.53 -6.87 13.99
N SER A 78 -2.90 -6.04 14.81
CA SER A 78 -2.09 -6.48 15.94
C SER A 78 -2.88 -7.20 17.03
N PHE A 79 -4.17 -6.89 17.22
CA PHE A 79 -4.99 -7.54 18.25
C PHE A 79 -5.32 -8.98 17.88
N GLU A 80 -5.63 -9.22 16.60
CA GLU A 80 -5.81 -10.57 16.07
C GLU A 80 -4.51 -11.38 16.17
N PHE A 81 -3.38 -10.77 15.82
CA PHE A 81 -2.06 -11.42 15.98
C PHE A 81 -1.81 -11.90 17.41
N VAL A 82 -2.00 -11.01 18.39
CA VAL A 82 -1.81 -11.34 19.82
C VAL A 82 -2.74 -12.46 20.25
N ARG A 83 -4.00 -12.44 19.79
CA ARG A 83 -4.95 -13.52 20.09
C ARG A 83 -4.48 -14.85 19.52
N ASN A 84 -4.13 -14.88 18.23
CA ASN A 84 -3.71 -16.09 17.53
C ASN A 84 -2.43 -16.70 18.13
N ILE A 85 -1.45 -15.87 18.49
CA ILE A 85 -0.20 -16.36 19.09
C ILE A 85 -0.39 -16.82 20.54
N SER A 86 -1.35 -16.23 21.27
CA SER A 86 -1.64 -16.58 22.67
C SER A 86 -2.38 -17.91 22.84
N THR A 87 -3.08 -18.39 21.81
CA THR A 87 -3.83 -19.65 21.86
C THR A 87 -3.01 -20.88 21.44
N ILE A 88 -1.79 -20.68 20.98
CA ILE A 88 -0.89 -21.77 20.58
C ILE A 88 -0.12 -22.24 21.82
N ASP A 89 -0.17 -23.53 22.10
CA ASP A 89 0.69 -24.17 23.09
C ASP A 89 2.03 -24.51 22.44
N TYR A 90 3.12 -23.95 22.98
CA TYR A 90 4.47 -24.12 22.41
C TYR A 90 5.22 -25.19 23.18
N PRO A 91 5.63 -26.29 22.54
CA PRO A 91 6.53 -27.25 23.18
C PRO A 91 7.85 -26.57 23.57
N HIS A 92 8.46 -27.02 24.67
CA HIS A 92 9.67 -26.42 25.23
C HIS A 92 10.88 -26.33 24.27
N GLU A 93 10.84 -27.08 23.17
CA GLU A 93 11.91 -27.14 22.15
C GLU A 93 11.78 -26.06 21.07
N TYR A 94 10.68 -25.31 21.05
CA TYR A 94 10.39 -24.34 20.00
C TYR A 94 10.98 -22.97 20.35
N LEU A 95 11.51 -22.29 19.33
CA LEU A 95 12.10 -20.97 19.45
C LEU A 95 11.28 -19.95 18.66
N LEU A 96 10.92 -18.84 19.31
CA LEU A 96 10.25 -17.72 18.66
C LEU A 96 11.30 -16.76 18.10
N ILE A 97 11.18 -16.42 16.80
CA ILE A 97 12.09 -15.51 16.11
C ILE A 97 11.29 -14.30 15.64
N SER A 98 11.82 -13.10 15.88
CA SER A 98 11.28 -11.85 15.36
C SER A 98 12.18 -11.31 14.24
N LEU A 99 11.59 -11.06 13.08
CA LEU A 99 12.27 -10.57 11.88
C LEU A 99 11.62 -9.27 11.42
N ASP A 100 12.42 -8.28 11.03
CA ASP A 100 11.97 -7.00 10.49
C ASP A 100 12.55 -6.78 9.09
N VAL A 101 11.74 -6.27 8.17
CA VAL A 101 12.17 -5.97 6.79
C VAL A 101 12.59 -4.52 6.71
N VAL A 102 13.85 -4.29 6.32
CA VAL A 102 14.38 -2.94 6.14
C VAL A 102 13.97 -2.38 4.77
N SER A 103 13.37 -1.19 4.78
CA SER A 103 13.11 -0.39 3.58
C SER A 103 12.23 -1.10 2.53
N LEU A 104 11.16 -1.76 2.98
CA LEU A 104 10.21 -2.53 2.15
C LEU A 104 9.77 -1.82 0.85
N PHE A 105 9.50 -0.51 0.89
CA PHE A 105 9.02 0.24 -0.29
C PHE A 105 10.11 0.59 -1.31
N THR A 106 11.37 0.73 -0.89
CA THR A 106 12.47 1.12 -1.79
C THR A 106 13.29 -0.06 -2.27
N ASN A 107 13.13 -1.23 -1.64
CA ASN A 107 13.85 -2.46 -1.95
C ASN A 107 12.95 -3.48 -2.67
N ILE A 108 12.21 -3.01 -3.69
CA ILE A 108 11.41 -3.89 -4.57
C ILE A 108 12.30 -4.24 -5.78
N PRO A 109 12.53 -5.54 -6.06
CA PRO A 109 13.41 -5.99 -7.15
C PRO A 109 12.86 -5.69 -8.55
#